data_AF-A0A9E3VK27-F1
#
_entry.id   AF-A0A9E3VK27-F1
#
_cell.length_a   1.000
_cell.length_b   1.000
_cell.length_c   1.000
_cell.angle_alpha   90.00
_cell.angle_beta   90.00
_cell.angle_gamma   90.00
#
_symmetry.space_group_name_H-M   'P 1'
#
loop_
_entity.id
_entity.type
_entity.pdbx_description
1 polymer ?
#
loop_
_entity_poly.entity_id
_entity_poly.type
_entity_poly.pdbx_seq_one_letter_code
_entity_poly.pdbx_strand_id
1 'polypeptide(L)'
;MERNKYFDSDFDEMEQLPRNFTVSFNSVEVGNKVKTRVSINGMQVGDFIDDNSKENDSYRFHDVFHYTFATMLGWSPCTRAMMKRKRKSNPSVDEIEDGARATITEESISLIIFNKAKRKNFFEEETKVSPSLLNQIKEMTTPFEVTSKSKKDWENAILKGYSLFRELVKNNGGKIHFDMLKQSAIYEN
;
A
#
# COMPACT_ATOMS: atom_id res chain seq x y z
N MET A 1 -11.42 -22.35 16.38
CA MET A 1 -10.05 -21.86 16.11
C MET A 1 -10.18 -20.74 15.10
N GLU A 2 -10.18 -19.48 15.57
CA GLU A 2 -10.07 -18.35 14.65
C GLU A 2 -8.73 -18.48 13.93
N ARG A 3 -8.76 -18.59 12.59
CA ARG A 3 -7.54 -18.47 11.79
C ARG A 3 -6.93 -17.12 12.13
N ASN A 4 -5.64 -17.10 12.46
CA ASN A 4 -4.91 -15.88 12.73
C ASN A 4 -5.15 -14.90 11.56
N LYS A 5 -5.98 -13.87 11.79
CA LYS A 5 -6.48 -12.97 10.73
C LYS A 5 -5.35 -12.14 10.12
N TYR A 6 -4.28 -11.92 10.89
CA TYR A 6 -3.10 -11.16 10.52
C TYR A 6 -1.85 -12.03 10.62
N PHE A 7 -0.86 -11.74 9.80
CA PHE A 7 0.40 -12.48 9.75
C PHE A 7 1.37 -12.15 10.91
N ASP A 8 0.99 -11.21 11.78
CA ASP A 8 1.84 -10.71 12.87
C ASP A 8 1.21 -10.85 14.25
N SER A 9 0.06 -11.50 14.41
CA SER A 9 -0.61 -11.59 15.72
C SER A 9 0.25 -12.21 16.82
N ASP A 10 1.19 -13.08 16.45
CA ASP A 10 2.05 -13.81 17.39
C ASP A 10 3.36 -13.07 17.70
N PHE A 11 3.55 -11.87 17.16
CA PHE A 11 4.73 -11.03 17.39
C PHE A 11 4.47 -9.96 18.45
N ASP A 12 5.53 -9.40 19.01
CA ASP A 12 5.42 -8.26 19.94
C ASP A 12 4.66 -7.10 19.31
N GLU A 13 3.92 -6.33 20.13
CA GLU A 13 3.14 -5.17 19.65
C GLU A 13 3.98 -4.18 18.83
N MET A 14 5.28 -4.10 19.11
CA MET A 14 6.20 -3.22 18.40
C MET A 14 6.58 -3.70 17.00
N GLU A 15 6.28 -4.95 16.66
CA GLU A 15 6.48 -5.57 15.35
C GLU A 15 5.15 -5.85 14.62
N GLN A 16 4.04 -5.64 15.31
CA GLN A 16 2.72 -5.64 14.69
C GLN A 16 2.48 -4.33 13.92
N LEU A 17 1.83 -4.44 12.77
CA LEU A 17 1.24 -3.26 12.13
C LEU A 17 0.12 -2.70 13.04
N PRO A 18 0.06 -1.37 13.26
CA PRO A 18 -1.03 -0.77 14.00
C PRO A 18 -2.37 -1.15 13.37
N ARG A 19 -3.30 -1.67 14.18
CA ARG A 19 -4.62 -2.10 13.67
C ARG A 19 -5.47 -0.93 13.17
N ASN A 20 -5.17 0.27 13.64
CA ASN A 20 -5.73 1.52 13.15
C ASN A 20 -4.62 2.56 13.01
N PHE A 21 -4.57 3.27 11.90
CA PHE A 21 -3.62 4.35 11.67
C PHE A 21 -4.17 5.32 10.64
N THR A 22 -3.64 6.55 10.66
CA THR A 22 -4.06 7.56 9.72
C THR A 22 -2.88 8.13 8.97
N VAL A 23 -2.99 8.20 7.65
CA VAL A 23 -1.94 8.70 6.75
C VAL A 23 -2.38 10.03 6.17
N SER A 24 -1.52 11.03 6.25
CA SER A 24 -1.71 12.35 5.62
C SER A 24 -0.74 12.52 4.45
N PHE A 25 -1.27 12.92 3.31
CA PHE A 25 -0.55 13.25 2.09
C PHE A 25 -0.66 14.76 1.89
N ASN A 26 0.45 15.48 2.10
CA ASN A 26 0.48 16.92 1.99
C ASN A 26 1.31 17.32 0.77
N SER A 27 0.69 17.98 -0.20
CA SER A 27 1.41 18.57 -1.32
C SER A 27 2.23 19.78 -0.84
N VAL A 28 3.51 19.81 -1.23
CA VAL A 28 4.45 20.88 -0.87
C VAL A 28 5.17 21.32 -2.14
N GLU A 29 5.23 22.62 -2.35
CA GLU A 29 6.04 23.21 -3.42
C GLU A 29 7.50 23.26 -2.98
N VAL A 30 8.38 22.65 -3.77
CA VAL A 30 9.83 22.64 -3.55
C VAL A 30 10.49 23.15 -4.83
N GLY A 31 10.77 24.45 -4.87
CA GLY A 31 11.20 25.14 -6.09
C GLY A 31 10.10 25.08 -7.15
N ASN A 32 10.43 24.59 -8.35
CA ASN A 32 9.49 24.48 -9.46
C ASN A 32 8.78 23.12 -9.53
N LYS A 33 8.86 22.30 -8.46
CA LYS A 33 8.24 20.97 -8.42
C LYS A 33 7.26 20.88 -7.26
N VAL A 34 6.17 20.16 -7.48
CA VAL A 34 5.27 19.73 -6.41
C VAL A 34 5.75 18.37 -5.91
N LYS A 35 5.94 18.26 -4.60
CA LYS A 35 6.25 17.01 -3.91
C LYS A 35 5.15 16.67 -2.92
N THR A 36 5.15 15.45 -2.42
CA THR A 36 4.22 14.99 -1.38
C THR A 36 5.01 14.61 -0.14
N ARG A 37 4.63 15.20 1.00
CA ARG A 37 5.05 14.75 2.33
C ARG A 37 4.02 13.78 2.86
N VAL A 38 4.45 12.54 3.13
CA VAL A 38 3.62 11.51 3.77
C VAL A 38 3.87 11.53 5.28
N SER A 39 2.81 11.41 6.08
CA SER A 39 2.92 11.35 7.54
C SER A 39 1.91 10.38 8.12
N ILE A 40 2.33 9.59 9.11
CA ILE A 40 1.50 8.60 9.79
C ILE A 40 1.30 9.07 11.22
N ASN A 41 0.04 9.27 11.61
CA ASN A 41 -0.34 9.81 12.92
C ASN A 41 0.44 11.10 13.28
N GLY A 42 0.68 11.96 12.29
CA GLY A 42 1.39 13.24 12.44
C GLY A 42 2.92 13.18 12.34
N MET A 43 3.53 11.98 12.33
CA MET A 43 4.98 11.83 12.14
C MET A 43 5.31 11.60 10.66
N GLN A 44 6.26 12.35 10.11
CA GLN A 44 6.71 12.13 8.74
C GLN A 44 7.30 10.72 8.60
N VAL A 45 6.99 10.08 7.48
CA VAL A 45 7.52 8.78 7.10
C VAL A 45 8.16 8.89 5.72
N GLY A 46 9.39 8.39 5.61
CA GLY A 46 10.17 8.49 4.37
C GLY A 46 10.55 9.92 3.98
N ASP A 47 11.04 10.04 2.75
CA ASP A 47 11.40 11.30 2.12
C ASP A 47 10.20 11.96 1.44
N PHE A 48 10.39 13.19 0.94
CA PHE A 48 9.40 13.80 0.06
C PHE A 48 9.34 13.06 -1.28
N ILE A 49 8.14 12.68 -1.69
CA ILE A 49 7.90 11.90 -2.90
C ILE A 49 7.55 12.85 -4.05
N ASP A 50 8.13 12.63 -5.22
CA ASP A 50 7.71 13.27 -6.46
C ASP A 50 7.27 12.23 -7.49
N ASP A 51 6.80 12.68 -8.65
CA ASP A 51 6.28 11.75 -9.66
C ASP A 51 7.39 10.94 -10.36
N ASN A 52 8.67 11.35 -10.24
CA ASN A 52 9.80 10.78 -10.98
C ASN A 52 9.55 10.59 -12.50
N SER A 53 8.71 11.45 -13.09
CA SER A 53 8.25 11.37 -14.48
C SER A 53 8.40 12.72 -15.19
N LYS A 54 8.44 12.69 -16.54
CA LYS A 54 8.34 13.89 -17.38
C LYS A 54 6.92 14.46 -17.39
N GLU A 55 5.93 13.61 -17.18
CA GLU A 55 4.52 13.94 -17.13
C GLU A 55 4.07 13.96 -15.67
N ASN A 56 3.23 14.92 -15.29
CA ASN A 56 2.57 14.90 -13.99
C ASN A 56 1.44 13.86 -14.04
N ASP A 57 1.74 12.64 -13.60
CA ASP A 57 0.79 11.53 -13.49
C ASP A 57 0.39 11.23 -12.05
N SER A 58 0.77 12.11 -11.12
CA SER A 58 0.45 12.02 -9.69
C SER A 58 0.99 10.77 -9.00
N TYR A 59 2.03 10.12 -9.57
CA TYR A 59 2.70 8.99 -8.93
C TYR A 59 3.25 9.32 -7.53
N ARG A 60 3.44 10.60 -7.18
CA ARG A 60 3.77 11.05 -5.83
C ARG A 60 2.75 10.67 -4.73
N PHE A 61 1.58 10.13 -5.08
CA PHE A 61 0.60 9.57 -4.13
C PHE A 61 0.61 8.03 -4.07
N HIS A 62 1.53 7.33 -4.75
CA HIS A 62 1.52 5.86 -4.87
C HIS A 62 1.64 5.11 -3.54
N ASP A 63 2.24 5.71 -2.50
CA ASP A 63 2.32 5.11 -1.16
C ASP A 63 0.95 4.68 -0.60
N VAL A 64 -0.15 5.30 -1.05
CA VAL A 64 -1.52 4.88 -0.69
C VAL A 64 -1.77 3.39 -1.00
N PHE A 65 -1.12 2.82 -2.01
CA PHE A 65 -1.24 1.41 -2.37
C PHE A 65 -0.65 0.50 -1.29
N HIS A 66 0.53 0.84 -0.76
CA HIS A 66 1.18 0.07 0.30
C HIS A 66 0.35 0.02 1.57
N TYR A 67 -0.15 1.18 2.02
CA TYR A 67 -1.04 1.25 3.19
C TYR A 67 -2.36 0.50 2.97
N THR A 68 -2.86 0.52 1.74
CA THR A 68 -4.05 -0.25 1.38
C THR A 68 -3.77 -1.76 1.40
N PHE A 69 -2.64 -2.23 0.88
CA PHE A 69 -2.26 -3.64 0.94
C PHE A 69 -2.05 -4.12 2.38
N ALA A 70 -1.37 -3.32 3.20
CA ALA A 70 -1.23 -3.57 4.64
C ALA A 70 -2.61 -3.78 5.28
N THR A 71 -3.57 -2.90 4.99
CA THR A 71 -4.90 -2.89 5.62
C THR A 71 -5.81 -4.00 5.13
N MET A 72 -5.84 -4.20 3.81
CA MET A 72 -6.78 -5.10 3.16
C MET A 72 -6.28 -6.55 3.16
N LEU A 73 -4.98 -6.75 2.94
CA LEU A 73 -4.37 -8.06 2.83
C LEU A 73 -3.69 -8.50 4.12
N GLY A 74 -3.36 -7.57 5.02
CA GLY A 74 -2.51 -7.85 6.18
C GLY A 74 -1.03 -7.92 5.83
N TRP A 75 -0.66 -7.61 4.59
CA TRP A 75 0.69 -7.75 4.06
C TRP A 75 1.11 -6.49 3.30
N SER A 76 2.25 -5.93 3.71
CA SER A 76 2.97 -4.88 3.01
C SER A 76 4.35 -4.74 3.65
N PRO A 77 5.40 -5.38 3.11
CA PRO A 77 6.78 -5.14 3.53
C PRO A 77 7.16 -3.65 3.45
N CYS A 78 6.65 -2.91 2.46
CA CYS A 78 6.88 -1.47 2.34
C CYS A 78 6.31 -0.71 3.55
N THR A 79 5.04 -0.97 3.91
CA THR A 79 4.42 -0.33 5.09
C THR A 79 5.13 -0.71 6.38
N ARG A 80 5.54 -1.97 6.54
CA ARG A 80 6.34 -2.39 7.71
C ARG A 80 7.65 -1.64 7.80
N ALA A 81 8.39 -1.50 6.70
CA ALA A 81 9.63 -0.73 6.68
C ALA A 81 9.38 0.75 7.02
N MET A 82 8.40 1.36 6.37
CA MET A 82 7.98 2.75 6.58
C MET A 82 7.59 3.03 8.04
N MET A 83 6.82 2.15 8.67
CA MET A 83 6.40 2.29 10.08
C MET A 83 7.42 1.78 11.10
N LYS A 84 8.57 1.24 10.66
CA LYS A 84 9.56 0.56 11.52
C LYS A 84 8.96 -0.62 12.31
N ARG A 85 8.11 -1.41 11.65
CA ARG A 85 7.39 -2.59 12.17
C ARG A 85 7.79 -3.90 11.48
N LYS A 86 9.05 -4.03 11.07
CA LYS A 86 9.59 -5.32 10.62
C LYS A 86 9.64 -6.29 11.80
N ARG A 87 9.38 -7.57 11.54
CA ARG A 87 9.36 -8.68 12.50
C ARG A 87 10.75 -9.25 12.74
N LYS A 88 11.65 -8.41 13.26
CA LYS A 88 13.07 -8.68 13.51
C LYS A 88 13.32 -9.74 14.58
N SER A 89 12.39 -9.95 15.51
CA SER A 89 12.49 -11.02 16.53
C SER A 89 12.56 -12.42 15.91
N ASN A 90 12.04 -12.59 14.69
CA ASN A 90 12.20 -13.82 13.90
C ASN A 90 13.06 -13.52 12.66
N PRO A 91 14.35 -13.88 12.66
CA PRO A 91 15.27 -13.59 11.56
C PRO A 91 14.79 -14.10 10.19
N SER A 92 14.14 -15.26 10.15
CA SER A 92 13.64 -15.84 8.89
C SER A 92 12.49 -15.01 8.32
N VAL A 93 11.60 -14.50 9.16
CA VAL A 93 10.49 -13.64 8.72
C VAL A 93 11.01 -12.25 8.32
N ASP A 94 11.95 -11.69 9.08
CA ASP A 94 12.59 -10.41 8.75
C ASP A 94 13.31 -10.43 7.40
N GLU A 95 13.95 -11.55 7.06
CA GLU A 95 14.67 -11.76 5.81
C GLU A 95 13.74 -12.04 4.63
N ILE A 96 12.72 -12.91 4.81
CA ILE A 96 11.91 -13.41 3.70
C ILE A 96 10.67 -12.54 3.46
N GLU A 97 9.90 -12.27 4.51
CA GLU A 97 8.58 -11.62 4.39
C GLU A 97 8.68 -10.10 4.47
N ASP A 98 9.59 -9.59 5.30
CA ASP A 98 9.79 -8.16 5.49
C ASP A 98 11.06 -7.65 4.78
N GLY A 99 11.81 -8.54 4.13
CA GLY A 99 13.11 -8.25 3.53
C GLY A 99 13.05 -7.58 2.16
N ALA A 100 14.22 -7.41 1.56
CA ALA A 100 14.39 -6.66 0.31
C ALA A 100 13.59 -7.28 -0.85
N ARG A 101 13.57 -8.62 -0.97
CA ARG A 101 12.86 -9.30 -2.08
C ARG A 101 11.35 -9.10 -2.00
N ALA A 102 10.77 -9.15 -0.80
CA ALA A 102 9.36 -8.89 -0.58
C ALA A 102 9.02 -7.43 -0.90
N THR A 103 9.83 -6.49 -0.40
CA THR A 103 9.70 -5.04 -0.65
C THR A 103 9.72 -4.74 -2.15
N ILE A 104 10.75 -5.20 -2.88
CA ILE A 104 10.89 -5.00 -4.33
C ILE A 104 9.71 -5.61 -5.10
N THR A 105 9.21 -6.77 -4.63
CA THR A 105 8.06 -7.41 -5.26
C THR A 105 6.80 -6.57 -5.10
N GLU A 106 6.54 -6.05 -3.90
CA GLU A 106 5.40 -5.14 -3.65
C GLU A 106 5.48 -3.87 -4.50
N GLU A 107 6.64 -3.20 -4.52
CA GLU A 107 6.90 -2.03 -5.36
C GLU A 107 6.64 -2.32 -6.85
N SER A 108 7.13 -3.47 -7.32
CA SER A 108 6.92 -3.90 -8.71
C SER A 108 5.44 -4.12 -9.01
N ILE A 109 4.68 -4.72 -8.08
CA ILE A 109 3.23 -4.90 -8.22
C ILE A 109 2.54 -3.53 -8.30
N SER A 110 2.84 -2.60 -7.39
CA SER A 110 2.30 -1.24 -7.39
C SER A 110 2.55 -0.54 -8.73
N LEU A 111 3.80 -0.58 -9.23
CA LEU A 111 4.17 0.07 -10.48
C LEU A 111 3.54 -0.59 -11.73
N ILE A 112 3.44 -1.92 -11.78
CA ILE A 112 2.77 -2.63 -12.88
C ILE A 112 1.28 -2.27 -12.93
N ILE A 113 0.62 -2.24 -11.78
CA ILE A 113 -0.80 -1.88 -11.72
C ILE A 113 -0.97 -0.42 -12.12
N PHE A 114 -0.13 0.49 -11.64
CA PHE A 114 -0.18 1.92 -11.98
C PHE A 114 -0.09 2.16 -13.48
N ASN A 115 0.87 1.53 -14.16
CA ASN A 115 1.01 1.66 -15.60
C ASN A 115 -0.20 1.11 -16.38
N LYS A 116 -0.85 0.06 -15.88
CA LYS A 116 -2.09 -0.46 -16.48
C LYS A 116 -3.28 0.46 -16.18
N ALA A 117 -3.35 1.01 -14.98
CA ALA A 117 -4.41 1.88 -14.51
C ALA A 117 -4.45 3.21 -15.26
N LYS A 118 -3.29 3.81 -15.60
CA LYS A 118 -3.20 5.01 -16.45
C LYS A 118 -3.98 4.87 -17.76
N ARG A 119 -3.99 3.67 -18.36
CA ARG A 119 -4.68 3.38 -19.63
C ARG A 119 -6.19 3.15 -19.47
N LYS A 120 -6.68 3.11 -18.24
CA LYS A 120 -8.05 2.74 -17.84
C LYS A 120 -8.65 3.78 -16.90
N ASN A 121 -8.25 5.05 -17.03
CA ASN A 121 -8.67 6.16 -16.17
C ASN A 121 -8.62 5.81 -14.67
N PHE A 122 -7.54 5.16 -14.25
CA PHE A 122 -7.32 4.75 -12.85
C PHE A 122 -8.47 3.94 -12.23
N PHE A 123 -9.11 3.07 -13.03
CA PHE A 123 -10.26 2.25 -12.63
C PHE A 123 -11.46 3.08 -12.13
N GLU A 124 -11.70 4.27 -12.70
CA GLU A 124 -12.84 5.13 -12.31
C GLU A 124 -14.18 4.43 -12.51
N GLU A 125 -14.38 3.78 -13.65
CA GLU A 125 -15.62 3.06 -14.00
C GLU A 125 -15.47 1.53 -13.92
N GLU A 126 -14.28 1.04 -13.62
CA GLU A 126 -14.00 -0.40 -13.58
C GLU A 126 -14.32 -1.00 -12.21
N THR A 127 -15.15 -2.04 -12.21
CA THR A 127 -15.48 -2.82 -11.01
C THR A 127 -14.64 -4.10 -10.88
N LYS A 128 -13.71 -4.34 -11.83
CA LYS A 128 -12.94 -5.57 -11.92
C LYS A 128 -11.51 -5.31 -12.37
N VAL A 129 -10.58 -6.10 -11.84
CA VAL A 129 -9.19 -6.13 -12.30
C VAL A 129 -9.04 -7.30 -13.28
N SER A 130 -8.21 -7.14 -14.33
CA SER A 130 -8.09 -8.18 -15.34
C SER A 130 -7.59 -9.50 -14.73
N PRO A 131 -8.19 -10.66 -15.10
CA PRO A 131 -7.75 -11.96 -14.58
C PRO A 131 -6.26 -12.24 -14.84
N SER A 132 -5.74 -11.78 -15.99
CA SER A 132 -4.32 -11.90 -16.33
C SER A 132 -3.40 -11.14 -15.36
N LEU A 133 -3.78 -9.92 -14.94
CA LEU A 133 -3.02 -9.17 -13.95
C LEU A 133 -3.09 -9.85 -12.58
N LEU A 134 -4.27 -10.34 -12.18
CA LEU A 134 -4.42 -11.06 -10.91
C LEU A 134 -3.60 -12.37 -10.90
N ASN A 135 -3.52 -13.10 -12.02
CA ASN A 135 -2.65 -14.28 -12.15
C ASN A 135 -1.18 -13.90 -11.96
N GLN A 136 -0.72 -12.85 -12.66
CA GLN A 136 0.64 -12.35 -12.55
C GLN A 136 0.99 -11.96 -11.10
N ILE A 137 0.11 -11.25 -10.41
CA ILE A 137 0.31 -10.88 -8.99
C ILE A 137 0.40 -12.14 -8.11
N LYS A 138 -0.46 -13.14 -8.34
CA LYS A 138 -0.41 -14.42 -7.61
C LYS A 138 0.92 -15.14 -7.82
N GLU A 139 1.43 -15.18 -9.05
CA GLU A 139 2.74 -15.78 -9.34
C GLU A 139 3.86 -15.05 -8.62
N MET A 140 3.91 -13.72 -8.71
CA MET A 140 4.91 -12.87 -8.04
C MET A 140 4.91 -13.05 -6.52
N THR A 141 3.75 -13.30 -5.93
CA THR A 141 3.57 -13.40 -4.47
C THR A 141 3.67 -14.81 -3.90
N THR A 142 3.89 -15.83 -4.75
CA THR A 142 4.05 -17.23 -4.34
C THR A 142 5.07 -17.44 -3.21
N PRO A 143 6.23 -16.76 -3.18
CA PRO A 143 7.26 -16.98 -2.15
C PRO A 143 6.92 -16.41 -0.76
N PHE A 144 5.83 -15.66 -0.61
CA PHE A 144 5.52 -14.87 0.59
C PHE A 144 4.20 -15.33 1.24
N GLU A 145 4.01 -15.01 2.51
CA GLU A 145 2.82 -15.36 3.30
C GLU A 145 1.50 -14.86 2.67
N VAL A 146 1.56 -13.75 1.92
CA VAL A 146 0.42 -13.19 1.16
C VAL A 146 -0.06 -14.11 0.04
N THR A 147 0.67 -15.18 -0.28
CA THR A 147 0.21 -16.26 -1.18
C THR A 147 -1.10 -16.88 -0.71
N SER A 148 -1.40 -16.82 0.60
CA SER A 148 -2.68 -17.27 1.16
C SER A 148 -3.89 -16.42 0.74
N LYS A 149 -3.68 -15.18 0.27
CA LYS A 149 -4.74 -14.26 -0.17
C LYS A 149 -5.25 -14.62 -1.55
N SER A 150 -6.56 -14.62 -1.72
CA SER A 150 -7.22 -14.96 -2.98
C SER A 150 -7.06 -13.85 -4.02
N LYS A 151 -7.34 -14.17 -5.29
CA LYS A 151 -7.44 -13.15 -6.35
C LYS A 151 -8.50 -12.09 -6.03
N LYS A 152 -9.57 -12.48 -5.31
CA LYS A 152 -10.63 -11.56 -4.92
C LYS A 152 -10.17 -10.58 -3.84
N ASP A 153 -9.37 -11.04 -2.89
CA ASP A 153 -8.75 -10.16 -1.88
C ASP A 153 -7.86 -9.11 -2.54
N TRP A 154 -7.02 -9.55 -3.49
CA TRP A 154 -6.19 -8.66 -4.31
C TRP A 154 -7.01 -7.67 -5.14
N GLU A 155 -8.04 -8.14 -5.85
CA GLU A 155 -8.93 -7.27 -6.62
C GLU A 155 -9.57 -6.19 -5.73
N ASN A 156 -10.09 -6.58 -4.57
CA ASN A 156 -10.69 -5.64 -3.62
C ASN A 156 -9.67 -4.62 -3.10
N ALA A 157 -8.46 -5.06 -2.76
CA ALA A 157 -7.40 -4.18 -2.28
C ALA A 157 -6.95 -3.17 -3.36
N ILE A 158 -6.80 -3.64 -4.60
CA ILE A 158 -6.43 -2.79 -5.74
C ILE A 158 -7.51 -1.74 -5.99
N LEU A 159 -8.77 -2.16 -6.19
CA LEU A 159 -9.86 -1.22 -6.46
C LEU A 159 -10.04 -0.22 -5.32
N LYS A 160 -9.86 -0.66 -4.07
CA LYS A 160 -9.89 0.23 -2.92
C LYS A 160 -8.76 1.26 -2.94
N GLY A 161 -7.53 0.82 -3.24
CA GLY A 161 -6.37 1.70 -3.33
C GLY A 161 -6.54 2.76 -4.41
N TYR A 162 -7.09 2.38 -5.58
CA TYR A 162 -7.37 3.33 -6.66
C TYR A 162 -8.52 4.30 -6.35
N SER A 163 -9.55 3.86 -5.64
CA SER A 163 -10.58 4.77 -5.13
C SER A 163 -9.96 5.87 -4.25
N LEU A 164 -9.05 5.51 -3.34
CA LEU A 164 -8.37 6.48 -2.47
C LEU A 164 -7.37 7.35 -3.23
N PHE A 165 -6.62 6.76 -4.16
CA PHE A 165 -5.69 7.48 -5.03
C PHE A 165 -6.42 8.58 -5.80
N ARG A 166 -7.60 8.29 -6.36
CA ARG A 166 -8.40 9.30 -7.06
C ARG A 166 -8.85 10.44 -6.15
N GLU A 167 -9.23 10.15 -4.90
CA GLU A 167 -9.54 11.21 -3.92
C GLU A 167 -8.31 12.07 -3.61
N LEU A 168 -7.12 11.47 -3.46
CA LEU A 168 -5.87 12.20 -3.26
C LEU A 168 -5.52 13.08 -4.47
N VAL A 169 -5.67 12.57 -5.68
CA VAL A 169 -5.43 13.34 -6.91
C VAL A 169 -6.41 14.51 -7.01
N LYS A 170 -7.70 14.25 -6.82
CA LYS A 170 -8.77 15.26 -6.90
C LYS A 170 -8.56 16.41 -5.93
N ASN A 171 -8.13 16.10 -4.71
CA ASN A 171 -7.96 17.08 -3.63
C ASN A 171 -6.51 17.54 -3.44
N ASN A 172 -5.61 17.13 -4.33
CA ASN A 172 -4.18 17.45 -4.26
C ASN A 172 -3.55 17.08 -2.89
N GLY A 173 -3.91 15.92 -2.36
CA GLY A 173 -3.56 15.46 -1.02
C GLY A 173 -4.79 15.09 -0.19
N GLY A 174 -4.59 14.99 1.12
CA GLY A 174 -5.66 14.65 2.06
C GLY A 174 -5.22 13.66 3.13
N LYS A 175 -6.20 13.17 3.87
CA LYS A 175 -5.98 12.26 5.01
C LYS A 175 -6.82 11.01 4.83
N ILE A 176 -6.25 9.85 5.14
CA ILE A 176 -6.92 8.56 4.98
C ILE A 176 -6.78 7.77 6.27
N HIS A 177 -7.92 7.41 6.84
CA HIS A 177 -7.99 6.50 7.98
C HIS A 177 -8.02 5.05 7.51
N PHE A 178 -7.12 4.23 8.05
CA PHE A 178 -7.04 2.81 7.79
C PHE A 178 -7.40 2.02 9.05
N ASP A 179 -8.32 1.06 8.90
CA ASP A 179 -8.79 0.16 9.97
C ASP A 179 -8.66 -1.29 9.47
N MET A 180 -7.63 -1.98 9.98
CA MET A 180 -7.33 -3.37 9.64
C MET A 180 -8.37 -4.34 10.20
N LEU A 181 -9.01 -4.00 11.33
CA LEU A 181 -10.02 -4.83 11.96
C LEU A 181 -11.25 -4.95 11.07
N LYS A 182 -11.65 -3.84 10.44
CA LYS A 182 -12.76 -3.78 9.49
C LYS A 182 -12.34 -4.04 8.04
N GLN A 183 -11.04 -4.17 7.76
CA GLN A 183 -10.49 -4.18 6.40
C GLN A 183 -11.06 -3.03 5.58
N SER A 184 -10.93 -1.82 6.12
CA SER A 184 -11.52 -0.61 5.54
C SER A 184 -10.52 0.53 5.54
N ALA A 185 -10.68 1.42 4.57
CA ALA A 185 -9.89 2.63 4.44
C ALA A 185 -10.80 3.76 3.97
N ILE A 186 -10.74 4.93 4.57
CA ILE A 186 -11.70 6.01 4.33
C ILE A 186 -10.92 7.31 4.17
N TYR A 187 -11.15 8.01 3.05
CA TYR A 187 -10.67 9.37 2.87
C TYR A 187 -11.45 10.29 3.81
N GLU A 188 -10.74 11.07 4.62
CA GLU A 188 -11.31 12.07 5.52
C GLU A 188 -11.44 13.40 4.78
N ASN A 189 -12.68 13.90 4.66
CA ASN A 189 -12.99 15.22 4.10
C ASN A 189 -12.68 16.34 5.09
#